data_AF-A0A0H5RS96-F1
#
_entry.id   AF-A0A0H5RS96-F1
#
_cell.length_a   1.000
_cell.length_b   1.000
_cell.length_c   1.000
_cell.angle_alpha   90.00
_cell.angle_beta   90.00
_cell.angle_gamma   90.00
#
_symmetry.space_group_name_H-M   'P 1'
#
loop_
_entity.id
_entity.type
_entity.pdbx_description
1 polymer ?
#
loop_
_entity_poly.entity_id
_entity_poly.type
_entity_poly.pdbx_seq_one_letter_code
_entity_poly.pdbx_strand_id
1 'polypeptide(L)'
;MTLRVVPEGLTAASAAVEALTARLAAAHAAAAPLVSAVIPPAADAVSLQTATGFSAHGAQHSAVAAQGVEELGRSGVGVGESGASYVTGDAMAAASYLTARGI
;
A
#
# COMPACT_ATOMS: atom_id res chain seq x y z
N MET A 1 29.23 -5.45 -4.84
CA MET A 1 28.08 -4.58 -5.20
C MET A 1 28.15 -3.36 -4.29
N THR A 2 28.05 -2.13 -4.82
CA THR A 2 28.06 -0.89 -4.03
C THR A 2 26.67 -0.26 -4.05
N LEU A 3 26.14 0.12 -2.87
CA LEU A 3 24.81 0.71 -2.74
C LEU A 3 24.88 2.24 -2.90
N ARG A 4 23.89 2.80 -3.60
CA ARG A 4 23.66 4.25 -3.73
C ARG A 4 22.32 4.55 -3.11
N VAL A 5 22.33 5.22 -1.96
CA VAL A 5 21.10 5.48 -1.17
C VAL A 5 20.98 6.97 -0.92
N VAL A 6 19.75 7.48 -1.03
CA VAL A 6 19.36 8.85 -0.68
C VAL A 6 18.24 8.72 0.38
N PRO A 7 18.55 8.84 1.68
CA PRO A 7 17.58 8.55 2.72
C PRO A 7 16.32 9.44 2.68
N GLU A 8 16.47 10.71 2.31
CA GLU A 8 15.36 11.65 2.12
C GLU A 8 14.43 11.18 0.99
N GLY A 9 15.00 10.57 -0.05
CA GLY A 9 14.24 9.96 -1.14
C GLY A 9 13.41 8.77 -0.68
N LEU A 10 13.91 7.98 0.27
CA LEU A 10 13.16 6.88 0.88
C LEU A 10 12.03 7.42 1.77
N THR A 11 12.27 8.45 2.57
CA THR A 11 11.21 9.11 3.36
C THR A 11 10.11 9.68 2.45
N ALA A 12 10.49 10.37 1.36
CA ALA A 12 9.54 10.91 0.40
C ALA A 12 8.74 9.81 -0.31
N ALA A 13 9.39 8.71 -0.69
CA ALA A 13 8.73 7.56 -1.29
C ALA A 13 7.74 6.90 -0.32
N SER A 14 8.11 6.73 0.95
CA SER A 14 7.22 6.21 2.00
C SER A 14 5.95 7.05 2.13
N ALA A 15 6.07 8.38 2.23
CA ALA A 15 4.92 9.29 2.29
C ALA A 15 4.06 9.25 1.02
N ALA A 16 4.67 9.12 -0.16
CA ALA A 16 3.94 8.98 -1.41
C ALA A 16 3.14 7.66 -1.46
N VAL A 17 3.71 6.56 -0.98
CA VAL A 17 3.04 5.25 -0.88
C VAL A 17 1.90 5.29 0.14
N GLU A 18 2.07 5.97 1.27
CA GLU A 18 0.99 6.19 2.25
C GLU A 18 -0.19 6.92 1.61
N ALA A 19 0.07 8.04 0.92
CA ALA A 19 -0.95 8.81 0.22
C ALA A 19 -1.66 7.99 -0.89
N LEU A 20 -0.90 7.18 -1.63
CA LEU A 20 -1.46 6.29 -2.65
C LEU A 20 -2.34 5.19 -2.03
N THR A 21 -1.88 4.58 -0.94
CA THR A 21 -2.62 3.57 -0.18
C THR A 21 -3.95 4.12 0.31
N ALA A 22 -3.95 5.32 0.91
CA ALA A 22 -5.17 5.98 1.36
C ALA A 22 -6.15 6.26 0.20
N ARG A 23 -5.64 6.72 -0.94
CA ARG A 23 -6.45 6.97 -2.15
C ARG A 23 -7.06 5.68 -2.71
N LEU A 24 -6.30 4.60 -2.76
CA LEU A 24 -6.79 3.29 -3.22
C LEU A 24 -7.84 2.73 -2.26
N ALA A 25 -7.61 2.79 -0.95
CA ALA A 25 -8.58 2.37 0.05
C ALA A 25 -9.91 3.12 -0.10
N ALA A 26 -9.86 4.44 -0.25
CA ALA A 26 -11.05 5.26 -0.45
C ALA A 26 -11.79 4.93 -1.76
N ALA A 27 -11.04 4.74 -2.86
CA ALA A 27 -11.63 4.37 -4.14
C ALA A 27 -12.33 3.00 -4.09
N HIS A 28 -11.69 1.99 -3.47
CA HIS A 28 -12.28 0.67 -3.31
C HIS A 28 -13.50 0.69 -2.39
N ALA A 29 -13.45 1.44 -1.28
CA ALA A 29 -14.60 1.59 -0.39
C ALA A 29 -15.80 2.25 -1.09
N ALA A 30 -15.55 3.27 -1.91
CA ALA A 30 -16.61 3.94 -2.69
C ALA A 30 -17.22 3.03 -3.76
N ALA A 31 -16.42 2.16 -4.38
CA ALA A 31 -16.87 1.24 -5.42
C ALA A 31 -17.55 -0.02 -4.88
N ALA A 32 -17.19 -0.47 -3.68
CA ALA A 32 -17.67 -1.72 -3.08
C ALA A 32 -19.19 -1.94 -3.20
N PRO A 33 -20.08 -1.02 -2.75
CA PRO A 33 -21.52 -1.24 -2.83
C PRO A 33 -22.03 -1.33 -4.28
N LEU A 34 -21.37 -0.68 -5.24
CA LEU A 34 -21.79 -0.70 -6.65
C LEU A 34 -21.46 -2.04 -7.31
N VAL A 35 -20.34 -2.66 -6.95
CA VAL A 35 -19.87 -3.89 -7.58
C VAL A 35 -20.36 -5.15 -6.87
N SER A 36 -20.71 -5.08 -5.59
CA SER A 36 -21.15 -6.24 -4.81
C SER A 36 -22.66 -6.35 -4.62
N ALA A 37 -23.46 -5.39 -5.08
CA ALA A 37 -24.92 -5.39 -4.95
C ALA A 37 -25.60 -5.20 -6.32
N VAL A 38 -25.26 -6.06 -7.28
CA VAL A 38 -25.83 -6.00 -8.63
C VAL A 38 -27.28 -6.48 -8.59
N ILE A 39 -28.19 -5.62 -9.06
CA ILE A 39 -29.63 -5.92 -9.14
C ILE A 39 -29.92 -6.62 -10.47
N PRO A 40 -30.66 -7.74 -10.47
CA PRO A 40 -31.04 -8.43 -11.71
C PRO A 40 -31.97 -7.56 -12.58
N PRO A 41 -31.75 -7.48 -13.90
CA PRO A 41 -32.58 -6.67 -14.79
C PRO A 41 -33.97 -7.28 -15.07
N ALA A 42 -34.13 -8.59 -14.85
CA ALA A 42 -35.38 -9.32 -15.02
C ALA A 42 -35.44 -10.53 -14.06
N ALA A 43 -36.61 -11.17 -13.96
CA ALA A 43 -36.87 -12.29 -13.06
C ALA A 43 -36.53 -13.67 -13.64
N ASP A 44 -36.03 -13.74 -14.89
CA ASP A 44 -35.62 -15.00 -15.49
C ASP A 44 -34.36 -15.57 -14.82
N ALA A 45 -34.17 -16.88 -14.93
CA ALA A 45 -33.07 -17.57 -14.25
C ALA A 45 -31.68 -17.05 -14.65
N VAL A 46 -31.48 -16.62 -15.91
CA VAL A 46 -30.20 -16.10 -16.39
C VAL A 46 -29.91 -14.77 -15.73
N SER A 47 -30.88 -13.84 -15.73
CA SER A 47 -30.74 -12.54 -15.06
C SER A 47 -30.41 -12.66 -13.57
N LEU A 48 -31.10 -13.56 -12.85
CA LEU A 48 -30.84 -13.82 -11.44
C LEU A 48 -29.44 -14.40 -11.21
N GLN A 49 -29.05 -15.40 -12.01
CA GLN A 49 -27.75 -16.07 -11.87
C GLN A 49 -26.59 -15.13 -12.22
N THR A 50 -26.75 -14.30 -13.25
CA THR A 50 -25.74 -13.33 -13.65
C THR A 50 -25.54 -12.23 -12.60
N ALA A 51 -26.63 -11.68 -12.04
CA ALA A 51 -26.54 -10.66 -11.00
C ALA A 51 -25.90 -11.19 -9.70
N THR A 52 -26.25 -12.42 -9.29
CA THR A 52 -25.63 -13.09 -8.14
C THR A 52 -24.15 -13.41 -8.38
N GLY A 53 -23.80 -13.90 -9.57
CA GLY A 53 -22.41 -14.15 -9.97
C GLY A 53 -21.56 -12.89 -9.95
N PHE A 54 -22.03 -11.78 -10.52
CA PHE A 54 -21.31 -10.50 -10.47
C PHE A 54 -21.18 -9.94 -9.06
N SER A 55 -22.25 -10.03 -8.25
CA SER A 55 -22.20 -9.59 -6.85
C SER A 55 -21.16 -10.37 -6.04
N ALA A 56 -21.11 -11.70 -6.21
CA ALA A 56 -20.10 -12.54 -5.57
C ALA A 56 -18.67 -12.20 -6.05
N HIS A 57 -18.51 -12.00 -7.36
CA HIS A 57 -17.21 -11.59 -7.92
C HIS A 57 -16.76 -10.21 -7.40
N GLY A 58 -17.67 -9.23 -7.33
CA GLY A 58 -17.39 -7.91 -6.78
C GLY A 58 -16.98 -7.96 -5.30
N ALA A 59 -17.63 -8.81 -4.51
CA ALA A 59 -17.24 -9.05 -3.11
C ALA A 59 -15.85 -9.68 -2.99
N GLN A 60 -15.56 -10.71 -3.80
CA GLN A 60 -14.24 -11.35 -3.84
C GLN A 60 -13.14 -10.37 -4.27
N HIS A 61 -13.39 -9.58 -5.32
CA HIS A 61 -12.47 -8.56 -5.78
C HIS A 61 -12.20 -7.51 -4.70
N SER A 62 -13.23 -7.05 -3.99
CA SER A 62 -13.10 -6.08 -2.90
C SER A 62 -12.23 -6.64 -1.75
N ALA A 63 -12.34 -7.93 -1.44
CA ALA A 63 -11.48 -8.57 -0.44
C ALA A 63 -10.00 -8.62 -0.88
N VAL A 64 -9.73 -9.02 -2.13
CA VAL A 64 -8.36 -9.02 -2.67
C VAL A 64 -7.78 -7.61 -2.74
N ALA A 65 -8.59 -6.62 -3.14
CA ALA A 65 -8.21 -5.22 -3.16
C ALA A 65 -7.81 -4.71 -1.76
N ALA A 66 -8.56 -5.10 -0.72
CA ALA A 66 -8.21 -4.77 0.66
C ALA A 66 -6.86 -5.38 1.08
N GLN A 67 -6.57 -6.63 0.71
CA GLN A 67 -5.27 -7.25 0.96
C GLN A 67 -4.13 -6.52 0.22
N GLY A 68 -4.37 -6.09 -1.02
CA GLY A 68 -3.39 -5.31 -1.79
C GLY A 68 -3.10 -3.94 -1.17
N VAL A 69 -4.13 -3.25 -0.67
CA VAL A 69 -3.99 -1.98 0.07
C VAL A 69 -3.18 -2.18 1.35
N GLU A 70 -3.44 -3.26 2.10
CA GLU A 70 -2.69 -3.58 3.31
C GLU A 70 -1.20 -3.83 3.01
N GLU A 71 -0.90 -4.66 2.00
CA GLU A 71 0.49 -4.96 1.62
C GLU A 71 1.23 -3.72 1.11
N LEU A 72 0.57 -2.89 0.32
CA LEU A 72 1.16 -1.63 -0.16
C LEU A 72 1.48 -0.69 1.01
N GLY A 73 0.57 -0.57 1.98
CA GLY A 73 0.80 0.20 3.20
C GLY A 73 1.99 -0.33 3.99
N ARG A 74 2.08 -1.66 4.18
CA ARG A 74 3.21 -2.30 4.86
C ARG A 74 4.54 -2.06 4.14
N SER A 75 4.53 -2.14 2.81
CA SER A 75 5.69 -1.82 1.98
C SER A 75 6.12 -0.36 2.15
N GLY A 76 5.17 0.59 2.18
CA GLY A 76 5.43 2.00 2.45
C GLY A 76 6.12 2.22 3.80
N VAL A 77 5.67 1.53 4.86
CA VAL A 77 6.33 1.55 6.18
C VAL A 77 7.76 1.01 6.09
N GLY A 78 7.98 -0.14 5.45
CA GLY A 78 9.31 -0.73 5.30
C GLY A 78 10.30 0.16 4.53
N VAL A 79 9.83 0.93 3.56
CA VAL A 79 10.63 1.96 2.87
C VAL A 79 11.01 3.10 3.83
N GLY A 80 10.07 3.55 4.68
CA GLY A 80 10.33 4.57 5.70
C GLY A 80 11.33 4.11 6.76
N GLU A 81 11.19 2.87 7.26
CA GLU A 81 12.13 2.23 8.18
C GLU A 81 13.52 2.11 7.55
N SER A 82 13.60 1.75 6.27
CA SER A 82 14.87 1.72 5.54
C SER A 82 15.51 3.11 5.49
N GLY A 83 14.74 4.15 5.17
CA GLY A 83 15.21 5.55 5.21
C GLY A 83 15.79 5.93 6.57
N ALA A 84 15.05 5.66 7.65
CA ALA A 84 15.49 5.93 9.01
C ALA A 84 16.76 5.15 9.40
N SER A 85 16.86 3.89 8.97
CA SER A 85 18.02 3.03 9.20
C SER A 85 19.28 3.59 8.52
N TYR A 86 19.18 4.03 7.27
CA TYR A 86 20.32 4.64 6.58
C TYR A 86 20.75 5.97 7.21
N VAL A 87 19.82 6.87 7.56
CA VAL A 87 20.16 8.12 8.27
C VAL A 87 20.87 7.83 9.59
N THR A 88 20.32 6.90 10.38
CA THR A 88 20.89 6.55 11.69
C THR A 88 22.26 5.90 11.54
N GLY A 89 22.41 5.00 10.58
CA GLY A 89 23.69 4.34 10.27
C GLY A 89 24.77 5.34 9.86
N ASP A 90 24.44 6.29 8.99
CA ASP A 90 25.37 7.33 8.54
C ASP A 90 25.79 8.24 9.70
N ALA A 91 24.86 8.63 10.57
CA ALA A 91 25.16 9.43 11.76
C ALA A 91 26.06 8.69 12.76
N MET A 92 25.80 7.40 12.99
CA MET A 92 26.62 6.57 13.87
C MET A 92 28.03 6.36 13.31
N ALA A 93 28.16 6.16 11.99
CA ALA A 93 29.45 6.07 11.33
C ALA A 93 30.23 7.40 11.47
N ALA A 94 29.60 8.54 11.23
CA ALA A 94 30.22 9.85 11.41
C ALA A 94 30.69 10.08 12.85
N ALA A 95 29.86 9.75 13.85
CA ALA A 95 30.22 9.86 15.27
C ALA A 95 31.40 8.96 15.66
N SER A 96 31.50 7.76 15.08
CA SER A 96 32.62 6.86 15.31
C SER A 96 33.96 7.45 14.82
N TYR A 97 33.94 8.19 13.70
CA TYR A 97 35.13 8.87 13.19
C TYR A 97 35.54 10.08 14.03
N LEU A 98 34.57 10.82 14.58
CA LEU A 98 34.85 11.92 15.52
C LEU A 98 35.51 11.37 16.79
N THR A 99 34.89 10.33 17.37
CA THR A 99 35.40 9.65 18.57
C THR A 99 36.82 9.10 18.35
N ALA A 100 37.07 8.44 17.21
CA ALA A 100 38.39 7.94 16.85
C ALA A 100 39.43 9.06 16.64
N ARG A 101 39.00 10.28 16.33
CA ARG A 101 39.85 11.48 16.22
C ARG A 101 39.99 12.24 17.53
N GLY A 102 39.36 11.78 18.62
CA GLY A 102 39.46 12.40 19.95
C GLY A 102 38.71 13.72 20.08
N ILE A 103 37.70 13.96 19.24
CA ILE A 103 36.77 15.10 19.31
C ILE A 103 35.34 14.63 19.50
#